data_AF-A0A1H4XN37-F1
#
_entry.id   AF-A0A1H4XN37-F1
#
_cell.length_a   1.000
_cell.length_b   1.000
_cell.length_c   1.000
_cell.angle_alpha   90.00
_cell.angle_beta   90.00
_cell.angle_gamma   90.00
#
_symmetry.space_group_name_H-M   'P 1'
#
loop_
_entity.id
_entity.type
_entity.pdbx_description
1 polymer ?
#
loop_
_entity_poly.entity_id
_entity_poly.type
_entity_poly.pdbx_seq_one_letter_code
_entity_poly.pdbx_strand_id
1 'polypeptide(L)'
;MSFAVRDDGQGWRAVNVEEDLLPGEYFSEQAPLETVFPPSSIDEVLGRRDQLLAMAANRMGPLQDAIDTDIANAGEVEHLKLWKLYRVALNRLQQQPGFPSKVDWPQPPDQIPSP
;
A
#
# COMPACT_ATOMS: atom_id res chain seq x y z
N MET A 1 20.96 -15.85 -24.03
CA MET A 1 20.11 -14.64 -24.02
C MET A 1 20.71 -13.70 -23.01
N SER A 2 20.98 -12.46 -23.40
CA SER A 2 21.49 -11.43 -22.50
C SER A 2 20.36 -10.44 -22.19
N PHE A 3 20.56 -9.57 -21.21
CA PHE A 3 19.52 -8.68 -20.70
C PHE A 3 20.06 -7.27 -20.57
N ALA A 4 19.27 -6.30 -21.01
CA ALA A 4 19.51 -4.88 -20.78
C ALA A 4 18.65 -4.44 -19.59
N VAL A 5 19.30 -3.94 -18.53
CA VAL A 5 18.64 -3.52 -17.29
C VAL A 5 18.73 -2.02 -17.18
N ARG A 6 17.60 -1.36 -16.90
CA ARG A 6 17.56 0.10 -16.75
C ARG A 6 18.27 0.52 -15.47
N ASP A 7 19.04 1.61 -15.51
CA ASP A 7 19.73 2.20 -14.35
C ASP A 7 18.74 2.67 -13.26
N ASP A 8 17.49 2.95 -13.64
CA ASP A 8 16.39 3.27 -12.72
C ASP A 8 15.84 2.06 -11.96
N GLY A 9 16.29 0.84 -12.28
CA GLY A 9 15.87 -0.41 -11.65
C GLY A 9 14.44 -0.85 -12.01
N GLN A 10 13.71 -0.09 -12.82
CA GLN A 10 12.30 -0.34 -13.17
C GLN A 10 12.14 -0.94 -14.57
N GLY A 11 12.83 -2.04 -14.80
CA GLY A 11 12.57 -2.89 -15.97
C GLY A 11 13.82 -3.44 -16.60
N TRP A 12 13.64 -4.55 -17.31
CA TRP A 12 14.67 -5.19 -18.11
C TRP A 12 14.05 -5.72 -19.41
N ARG A 13 14.88 -5.84 -20.45
CA ARG A 13 14.50 -6.44 -21.73
C ARG A 13 15.56 -7.43 -22.19
N ALA A 14 15.14 -8.46 -22.90
CA ALA A 14 16.08 -9.41 -23.51
C ALA A 14 16.77 -8.75 -24.71
N VAL A 15 18.09 -8.83 -24.73
CA VAL A 15 18.93 -8.34 -25.83
C VAL A 15 19.88 -9.46 -26.29
N ASN A 16 20.25 -9.41 -27.57
CA ASN A 16 21.18 -10.39 -28.13
C ASN A 16 22.63 -9.92 -28.07
N VAL A 17 22.87 -8.60 -28.12
CA VAL A 17 24.19 -7.97 -28.11
C VAL A 17 24.20 -6.69 -27.26
N GLU A 18 25.37 -6.29 -26.75
CA GLU A 18 25.54 -5.07 -25.93
C GLU A 18 25.30 -3.77 -26.73
N GLU A 19 25.45 -3.82 -28.05
CA GLU A 19 25.20 -2.67 -28.94
C GLU A 19 23.72 -2.24 -29.00
N ASP A 20 22.81 -3.11 -28.55
CA ASP A 20 21.39 -2.78 -28.45
C ASP A 20 21.05 -1.94 -27.22
N LEU A 21 21.99 -1.68 -26.29
CA LEU A 21 21.72 -0.91 -25.06
C LEU A 21 21.26 0.53 -25.34
N LEU A 22 20.23 0.97 -24.60
CA LEU A 22 19.80 2.37 -24.61
C LEU A 22 20.59 3.20 -23.59
N PRO A 23 20.63 4.53 -23.75
CA PRO A 23 21.19 5.42 -22.73
C PRO A 23 20.45 5.22 -21.40
N GLY A 24 21.20 4.88 -20.34
CA GLY A 24 20.61 4.56 -19.04
C GLY A 24 20.27 3.07 -18.84
N GLU A 25 20.91 2.17 -19.60
CA GLU A 25 20.83 0.72 -19.42
C GLU A 25 22.24 0.11 -19.28
N TYR A 26 22.35 -0.97 -18.50
CA TYR A 26 23.57 -1.80 -18.42
C TYR A 26 23.31 -3.23 -18.91
N PHE A 27 24.35 -3.84 -19.49
CA PHE A 27 24.31 -5.21 -19.99
C PHE A 27 24.51 -6.21 -18.86
N SER A 28 23.67 -7.23 -18.82
CA SER A 28 23.76 -8.36 -17.89
C SER A 28 23.61 -9.68 -18.65
N GLU A 29 24.60 -10.55 -18.53
CA GLU A 29 24.57 -11.91 -19.11
C GLU A 29 23.68 -12.88 -18.31
N GLN A 30 23.33 -12.49 -17.08
CA GLN A 30 22.37 -13.18 -16.24
C GLN A 30 21.06 -12.41 -16.32
N ALA A 31 19.92 -13.12 -16.40
CA ALA A 31 18.65 -12.48 -16.13
C ALA A 31 18.80 -11.78 -14.78
N PRO A 32 18.59 -10.45 -14.69
CA PRO A 32 18.49 -9.85 -13.38
C PRO A 32 17.46 -10.71 -12.66
N LEU A 33 17.82 -11.27 -11.50
CA LEU A 33 16.88 -11.97 -10.64
C LEU A 33 15.67 -11.07 -10.66
N GLU A 34 14.62 -11.57 -11.32
CA GLU A 34 13.41 -10.84 -11.66
C GLU A 34 13.19 -9.87 -10.54
N THR A 35 13.14 -8.56 -10.80
CA THR A 35 12.97 -7.55 -9.74
C THR A 35 11.69 -7.90 -9.01
N VAL A 36 11.80 -8.83 -8.06
CA VAL A 36 11.04 -8.96 -6.86
C VAL A 36 11.29 -7.57 -6.34
N PHE A 37 10.32 -6.67 -6.59
CA PHE A 37 10.01 -5.63 -5.64
C PHE A 37 10.37 -6.23 -4.30
N PRO A 38 11.40 -5.72 -3.60
CA PRO A 38 11.76 -6.30 -2.33
C PRO A 38 10.44 -6.42 -1.56
N PRO A 39 10.14 -7.58 -0.93
CA PRO A 39 8.95 -7.70 -0.11
C PRO A 39 8.87 -6.41 0.70
N SER A 40 7.80 -5.64 0.53
CA SER A 40 7.74 -4.24 0.97
C SER A 40 8.43 -4.15 2.32
N SER A 41 9.48 -3.34 2.42
CA SER A 41 10.28 -3.32 3.64
C SER A 41 9.35 -3.05 4.82
N ILE A 42 9.66 -3.58 6.00
CA ILE A 42 8.80 -3.37 7.18
C ILE A 42 8.49 -1.87 7.32
N ASP A 43 9.48 -1.00 7.13
CA ASP A 43 9.33 0.46 7.11
C ASP A 43 8.35 0.99 6.06
N GLU A 44 8.33 0.45 4.84
CA GLU A 44 7.39 0.88 3.78
C GLU A 44 5.95 0.48 4.13
N VAL A 45 5.76 -0.75 4.63
CA VAL A 45 4.45 -1.23 5.05
C VAL A 45 3.94 -0.43 6.26
N LEU A 46 4.81 -0.18 7.23
CA LEU A 46 4.46 0.63 8.40
C LEU A 46 4.18 2.08 8.01
N GLY A 47 4.98 2.66 7.12
CA GLY A 47 4.73 4.01 6.58
C GLY A 47 3.37 4.11 5.91
N ARG A 48 3.00 3.14 5.06
CA ARG A 48 1.67 3.09 4.44
C ARG A 48 0.56 2.91 5.49
N ARG A 49 0.75 2.04 6.48
CA ARG A 49 -0.20 1.87 7.60
C ARG A 49 -0.43 3.21 8.31
N ASP A 50 0.64 3.94 8.61
CA ASP A 50 0.55 5.20 9.35
C ASP A 50 -0.14 6.30 8.53
N GLN A 51 0.12 6.36 7.22
CA GLN A 51 -0.64 7.24 6.31
C GLN A 51 -2.14 6.93 6.34
N LEU A 52 -2.52 5.65 6.28
CA LEU A 52 -3.92 5.24 6.32
C LEU A 52 -4.57 5.50 7.69
N LEU A 53 -3.82 5.35 8.79
CA LEU A 53 -4.27 5.71 10.14
C LEU A 53 -4.51 7.22 10.28
N ALA A 54 -3.63 8.05 9.71
CA ALA A 54 -3.81 9.50 9.70
C ALA A 54 -5.02 9.92 8.86
N MET A 55 -5.20 9.32 7.68
CA MET A 55 -6.40 9.52 6.86
C MET A 55 -7.67 9.15 7.63
N ALA A 56 -7.69 8.00 8.29
CA ALA A 56 -8.83 7.56 9.09
C ALA A 56 -9.12 8.55 10.24
N ALA A 57 -8.09 9.05 10.93
CA ALA A 57 -8.26 10.06 11.98
C ALA A 57 -8.93 11.34 11.45
N ASN A 58 -8.49 11.84 10.29
CA ASN A 58 -9.09 13.01 9.65
C ASN A 58 -10.56 12.79 9.26
N ARG A 59 -10.91 11.58 8.79
CA ARG A 59 -12.31 11.23 8.44
C ARG A 59 -13.19 11.07 9.68
N MET A 60 -12.63 10.56 10.76
CA MET A 60 -13.35 10.37 12.02
C MET A 60 -13.63 11.67 12.76
N GLY A 61 -12.78 12.70 12.63
CA GLY A 61 -12.92 13.98 13.35
C GLY A 61 -14.32 14.58 13.24
N PRO A 62 -14.81 14.91 12.02
CA PRO A 62 -16.15 15.48 11.85
C PRO A 62 -17.29 14.56 12.34
N LEU A 63 -17.15 13.25 12.18
CA LEU A 63 -18.15 12.28 12.64
C LEU A 63 -18.19 12.22 14.18
N GLN A 64 -17.05 12.37 14.84
CA GLN A 64 -16.96 12.42 16.28
C GLN A 64 -17.49 13.76 16.81
N ASP A 65 -17.18 14.88 16.15
CA ASP A 65 -17.74 16.21 16.48
C ASP A 65 -19.28 16.20 16.42
N ALA A 66 -19.86 15.53 15.41
CA ALA A 66 -21.30 15.37 15.29
C ALA A 66 -21.91 14.59 16.46
N ILE A 67 -21.23 13.55 16.95
CA ILE A 67 -21.68 12.78 18.13
C ILE A 67 -21.52 13.62 19.39
N ASP A 68 -20.39 14.28 19.56
CA ASP A 68 -20.08 15.08 20.76
C ASP A 68 -20.99 16.32 20.88
N THR A 69 -21.56 16.76 19.75
CA THR A 69 -22.55 17.86 19.68
C THR A 69 -24.00 17.36 19.68
N ASP A 70 -24.25 16.04 19.82
CA ASP A 70 -25.59 15.42 19.77
C ASP A 70 -26.38 15.69 18.47
N ILE A 71 -25.69 15.98 17.36
CA ILE A 71 -26.30 16.21 16.04
C ILE A 71 -26.10 15.06 15.05
N ALA A 72 -25.32 14.04 15.44
CA ALA A 72 -25.03 12.90 14.58
C ALA A 72 -26.30 12.13 14.21
N ASN A 73 -26.43 11.81 12.93
CA ASN A 73 -27.44 10.88 12.45
C ASN A 73 -26.98 9.41 12.58
N ALA A 74 -27.92 8.47 12.45
CA ALA A 74 -27.63 7.04 12.58
C ALA A 74 -26.56 6.54 11.58
N GLY A 75 -26.54 7.09 10.36
CA GLY A 75 -25.54 6.78 9.35
C GLY A 75 -24.15 7.29 9.75
N GLU A 76 -24.02 8.47 10.33
CA GLU A 76 -22.75 9.01 10.84
C GLU A 76 -22.19 8.16 11.99
N VAL A 77 -23.06 7.71 12.90
CA VAL A 77 -22.67 6.81 14.00
C VAL A 77 -22.16 5.47 13.46
N GLU A 78 -22.86 4.89 12.48
CA GLU A 78 -22.43 3.66 11.83
C GLU A 78 -21.13 3.85 11.04
N HIS A 79 -21.01 4.95 10.30
CA HIS A 79 -19.81 5.26 9.53
C HIS A 79 -18.60 5.46 10.45
N LEU A 80 -18.77 6.12 11.59
CA LEU A 80 -17.71 6.25 12.59
C LEU A 80 -17.28 4.89 13.15
N LYS A 81 -18.23 3.96 13.36
CA LYS A 81 -17.94 2.59 13.78
C LYS A 81 -17.12 1.85 12.72
N LEU A 82 -17.44 1.98 11.43
CA LEU A 82 -16.66 1.40 10.35
C LEU A 82 -15.23 1.94 10.32
N TRP A 83 -15.03 3.25 10.51
CA TRP A 83 -13.69 3.84 10.61
C TRP A 83 -12.89 3.34 11.83
N LYS A 84 -13.55 3.15 12.97
CA LYS A 84 -12.93 2.54 14.16
C LYS A 84 -12.47 1.11 13.87
N LEU A 85 -13.30 0.30 13.23
CA LEU A 85 -12.96 -1.07 12.82
C LEU A 85 -11.80 -1.08 11.81
N TYR A 86 -11.81 -0.16 10.84
CA TYR A 86 -10.75 0.01 9.86
C TYR A 86 -9.39 0.31 10.53
N ARG A 87 -9.33 1.25 11.48
CA ARG A 87 -8.11 1.53 12.26
C ARG A 87 -7.64 0.30 13.04
N VAL A 88 -8.56 -0.46 13.62
CA VAL A 88 -8.20 -1.71 14.34
C VAL A 88 -7.59 -2.73 13.38
N ALA A 89 -8.18 -2.90 12.19
CA ALA A 89 -7.63 -3.79 11.16
C ALA A 89 -6.22 -3.35 10.71
N LEU A 90 -6.00 -2.04 10.49
CA LEU A 90 -4.69 -1.50 10.16
C LEU A 90 -3.63 -1.74 11.25
N ASN A 91 -4.01 -1.63 12.53
CA ASN A 91 -3.09 -1.91 13.63
C ASN A 91 -2.72 -3.41 13.72
N ARG A 92 -3.55 -4.29 13.18
CA ARG A 92 -3.36 -5.75 13.18
C ARG A 92 -2.65 -6.28 11.94
N LEU A 93 -2.25 -5.44 10.98
CA LEU A 93 -1.56 -5.89 9.77
C LEU A 93 -0.30 -6.71 10.07
N GLN A 94 0.44 -6.36 11.12
CA GLN A 94 1.65 -7.09 11.55
C GLN A 94 1.34 -8.50 12.08
N GLN A 95 0.08 -8.80 12.41
CA GLN A 95 -0.36 -10.11 12.88
C GLN A 95 -0.78 -11.02 11.72
N GLN A 96 -0.79 -10.51 10.48
CA GLN A 96 -1.21 -11.28 9.32
C GLN A 96 -0.14 -12.31 8.92
N PRO A 97 -0.56 -13.50 8.45
CA PRO A 97 0.36 -14.47 7.89
C PRO A 97 0.97 -13.91 6.59
N GLY A 98 2.31 -13.85 6.55
CA GLY A 98 3.04 -13.36 5.38
C GLY A 98 3.49 -11.90 5.46
N PHE A 99 3.20 -11.19 6.54
CA PHE A 99 3.80 -9.88 6.81
C PHE A 99 5.34 -9.99 6.89
N PRO A 100 6.11 -9.03 6.34
CA PRO A 100 5.67 -7.85 5.56
C PRO A 100 5.50 -8.13 4.05
N SER A 101 5.90 -9.32 3.58
CA SER A 101 5.94 -9.69 2.16
C SER A 101 4.58 -9.76 1.47
N LYS A 102 3.51 -10.07 2.22
CA LYS A 102 2.13 -10.13 1.76
C LYS A 102 1.23 -9.55 2.83
N VAL A 103 0.57 -8.43 2.50
CA VAL A 103 -0.29 -7.69 3.42
C VAL A 103 -1.66 -7.51 2.78
N ASP A 104 -2.69 -8.04 3.43
CA ASP A 104 -4.08 -7.87 3.06
C ASP A 104 -4.60 -6.57 3.68
N TRP A 105 -4.63 -5.51 2.87
CA TRP A 105 -5.07 -4.19 3.32
C TRP A 105 -6.60 -4.14 3.46
N PRO A 106 -7.13 -3.67 4.61
CA PRO A 106 -8.56 -3.46 4.74
C PRO A 106 -9.05 -2.38 3.76
N GLN A 107 -10.31 -2.46 3.34
CA GLN A 107 -10.93 -1.42 2.54
C GLN A 107 -11.40 -0.25 3.42
N PRO A 108 -11.17 1.01 3.01
CA PRO A 108 -11.68 2.17 3.72
C PRO A 108 -13.22 2.22 3.67
N PRO A 109 -13.88 2.70 4.73
CA PRO A 109 -15.35 2.79 4.80
C PRO A 109 -16.02 3.58 3.69
N ASP A 110 -15.36 4.61 3.13
CA ASP A 110 -15.88 5.37 1.97
C ASP A 110 -16.12 4.49 0.72
N GLN A 111 -15.52 3.29 0.67
CA GLN A 111 -15.69 2.33 -0.42
C GLN A 111 -16.64 1.17 -0.05
N ILE A 112 -17.12 1.12 1.18
CA ILE A 112 -18.07 0.11 1.65
C ILE A 112 -19.48 0.69 1.43
N PRO A 113 -20.27 0.17 0.48
CA PRO A 113 -21.65 0.62 0.34
C PRO A 113 -22.43 0.30 1.62
N SER A 114 -23.19 1.28 2.12
CA SER A 114 -24.16 1.04 3.19
C SER A 114 -25.13 -0.07 2.74
N PRO A 115 -25.35 -1.11 3.58
CA PRO A 115 -26.19 -2.25 3.24
C PRO A 115 -27.68 -1.88 3.08
#